data_AF-A0A433V3K9-F1
#
_entry.id   AF-A0A433V3K9-F1
#
_cell.length_a   1.000
_cell.length_b   1.000
_cell.length_c   1.000
_cell.angle_alpha   90.00
_cell.angle_beta   90.00
_cell.angle_gamma   90.00
#
_symmetry.space_group_name_H-M   'P 1'
#
loop_
_entity.id
_entity.type
_entity.pdbx_description
1 polymer ?
#
loop_
_entity_poly.entity_id
_entity_poly.type
_entity_poly.pdbx_seq_one_letter_code
_entity_poly.pdbx_strand_id
1 'polypeptide(L)'
;MEVTEETGGAEKAKPIQSGGHFYFKHLELEVTFLTTDLIRVDWQPGKVPLPYGIARKDWEEVEIDFQDKENCWIISSSALKVIINADGSLQFQNSLGQVIREELPPQRRIELSDAAKGGGWTTTAKLRPSECIYGLGERAAPRLLADDI
;
A
#
# COMPACT_ATOMS: atom_id res chain seq x y z
N MET A 1 -4.26 -21.95 15.48
CA MET A 1 -5.31 -21.73 14.47
C MET A 1 -5.03 -20.39 13.81
N GLU A 2 -5.05 -20.32 12.48
CA GLU A 2 -4.86 -19.07 11.74
C GLU A 2 -6.21 -18.46 11.40
N VAL A 3 -6.34 -17.14 11.58
CA VAL A 3 -7.54 -16.38 11.21
C VAL A 3 -7.12 -15.24 10.30
N THR A 4 -7.88 -15.03 9.23
CA THR A 4 -7.74 -13.86 8.36
C THR A 4 -8.63 -12.74 8.88
N GLU A 5 -8.04 -11.60 9.15
CA GLU A 5 -8.70 -10.34 9.44
C GLU A 5 -8.74 -9.51 8.15
N GLU A 6 -9.96 -9.18 7.74
CA GLU A 6 -10.22 -8.29 6.62
C GLU A 6 -10.21 -6.83 7.11
N THR A 7 -9.90 -5.91 6.20
CA THR A 7 -9.78 -4.48 6.52
C THR A 7 -11.09 -3.87 7.03
N GLY A 8 -12.21 -4.30 6.47
CA GLY A 8 -13.51 -3.69 6.74
C GLY A 8 -13.65 -2.30 6.10
N GLY A 9 -14.65 -1.53 6.54
CA GLY A 9 -14.87 -0.17 6.07
C GLY A 9 -13.97 0.83 6.79
N ALA A 10 -13.37 1.75 6.05
CA ALA A 10 -12.64 2.87 6.60
C ALA A 10 -13.58 3.82 7.35
N GLU A 11 -13.18 4.19 8.56
CA GLU A 11 -13.99 4.98 9.48
C GLU A 11 -13.60 6.46 9.46
N LYS A 12 -12.34 6.74 9.17
CA LYS A 12 -11.76 8.09 9.25
C LYS A 12 -10.45 8.20 8.47
N ALA A 13 -10.16 9.40 7.99
CA ALA A 13 -8.83 9.78 7.55
C ALA A 13 -8.33 11.06 8.21
N LYS A 14 -7.01 11.26 8.23
CA LYS A 14 -6.34 12.49 8.68
C LYS A 14 -5.19 12.81 7.74
N PRO A 15 -5.09 14.05 7.20
CA PRO A 15 -3.92 14.46 6.45
C PRO A 15 -2.70 14.59 7.37
N ILE A 16 -1.52 14.33 6.82
CA ILE A 16 -0.21 14.63 7.41
C ILE A 16 0.64 15.38 6.39
N GLN A 17 1.80 15.90 6.81
CA GLN A 17 2.63 16.83 6.03
C GLN A 17 2.83 16.41 4.55
N SER A 18 3.18 15.15 4.29
CA SER A 18 3.36 14.61 2.92
C SER A 18 2.45 13.42 2.63
N GLY A 19 1.27 13.31 3.27
CA GLY A 19 0.47 12.09 3.16
C GLY A 19 -0.85 12.07 3.92
N GLY A 20 -1.25 10.87 4.34
CA GLY A 20 -2.42 10.68 5.19
C GLY A 20 -2.40 9.39 6.00
N HIS A 21 -3.07 9.44 7.16
CA HIS A 21 -3.45 8.25 7.93
C HIS A 21 -4.92 7.91 7.68
N PHE A 22 -5.19 6.63 7.48
CA PHE A 22 -6.50 6.06 7.26
C PHE A 22 -6.77 5.01 8.33
N TYR A 23 -7.90 5.15 9.01
CA TYR A 23 -8.28 4.32 10.13
C TYR A 23 -9.42 3.40 9.71
N PHE A 24 -9.20 2.12 9.90
CA PHE A 24 -10.19 1.06 9.78
C PHE A 24 -10.46 0.48 11.16
N LYS A 25 -11.43 -0.41 11.26
CA LYS A 25 -11.92 -0.93 12.55
C LYS A 25 -10.82 -1.44 13.49
N HIS A 26 -9.87 -2.21 12.94
CA HIS A 26 -8.76 -2.81 13.69
C HIS A 26 -7.40 -2.59 13.04
N LEU A 27 -7.38 -1.92 11.88
CA LEU A 27 -6.20 -1.73 11.04
C LEU A 27 -6.01 -0.24 10.75
N GLU A 28 -4.78 0.15 10.49
CA GLU A 28 -4.44 1.51 10.07
C GLU A 28 -3.58 1.44 8.82
N LEU A 29 -3.71 2.45 7.96
CA LEU A 29 -2.86 2.65 6.79
C LEU A 29 -2.24 4.03 6.88
N GLU A 30 -0.92 4.10 6.75
CA GLU A 30 -0.20 5.35 6.47
C GLU A 30 0.27 5.34 5.01
N VAL A 31 -0.09 6.38 4.27
CA VAL A 31 0.46 6.66 2.93
C VAL A 31 1.25 7.94 3.00
N THR A 32 2.55 7.88 2.70
CA THR A 32 3.46 9.03 2.75
C THR A 32 4.24 9.17 1.45
N PHE A 33 4.20 10.34 0.83
CA PHE A 33 5.06 10.70 -0.29
C PHE A 33 6.49 10.94 0.21
N LEU A 34 7.44 10.24 -0.41
CA LEU A 34 8.88 10.41 -0.20
C LEU A 34 9.48 11.35 -1.24
N THR A 35 8.97 11.30 -2.46
CA THR A 35 9.17 12.26 -3.56
C THR A 35 7.83 12.46 -4.27
N THR A 36 7.77 13.32 -5.29
CA THR A 36 6.54 13.51 -6.07
C THR A 36 6.04 12.22 -6.73
N ASP A 37 6.90 11.25 -7.01
CA ASP A 37 6.59 10.01 -7.73
C ASP A 37 6.82 8.72 -6.91
N LEU A 38 7.29 8.85 -5.65
CA LEU A 38 7.55 7.72 -4.76
C LEU A 38 6.75 7.86 -3.47
N ILE A 39 6.09 6.78 -3.08
CA ILE A 39 5.33 6.69 -1.84
C ILE A 39 5.78 5.50 -0.99
N ARG A 40 5.56 5.64 0.32
CA ARG A 40 5.56 4.55 1.27
C ARG A 40 4.12 4.24 1.64
N VAL A 41 3.77 2.96 1.58
CA VAL A 41 2.49 2.42 2.04
C VAL A 41 2.81 1.52 3.23
N ASP A 42 2.24 1.83 4.40
CA ASP A 42 2.48 1.10 5.63
C ASP A 42 1.16 0.68 6.28
N TRP A 43 0.91 -0.63 6.30
CA TRP A 43 -0.26 -1.23 6.93
C TRP A 43 0.07 -1.69 8.35
N GLN A 44 -0.78 -1.29 9.29
CA GLN A 44 -0.62 -1.53 10.72
C GLN A 44 -1.84 -2.29 11.28
N PRO A 45 -1.66 -3.12 12.32
CA PRO A 45 -0.43 -3.30 13.10
C PRO A 45 0.60 -4.23 12.43
N GLY A 46 1.88 -3.91 12.62
CA GLY A 46 3.01 -4.66 12.11
C GLY A 46 4.32 -4.10 12.65
N LYS A 47 5.38 -4.90 12.68
CA LYS A 47 6.71 -4.39 13.06
C LYS A 47 7.45 -3.95 11.81
N VAL A 48 7.71 -2.65 11.70
CA VAL A 48 8.53 -2.10 10.61
C VAL A 48 9.92 -2.74 10.67
N PRO A 49 10.40 -3.39 9.60
CA PRO A 49 11.73 -3.97 9.55
C PRO A 49 12.79 -2.86 9.57
N LEU A 50 14.01 -3.21 9.99
CA LEU A 50 15.14 -2.30 9.86
C LEU A 50 15.35 -1.98 8.36
N PRO A 51 15.43 -0.70 7.95
CA PRO A 51 15.35 -0.29 6.55
C PRO A 51 16.71 -0.46 5.84
N TYR A 52 17.19 -1.69 5.68
CA TYR A 52 18.45 -1.95 4.99
C TYR A 52 18.39 -1.66 3.48
N GLY A 53 17.19 -1.59 2.90
CA GLY A 53 16.97 -1.34 1.47
C GLY A 53 16.87 0.15 1.09
N ILE A 54 16.72 1.06 2.05
CA ILE A 54 16.57 2.50 1.81
C ILE A 54 17.64 3.25 2.60
N ALA A 55 18.68 3.73 1.90
CA ALA A 55 19.78 4.46 2.53
C ALA A 55 19.40 5.87 2.98
N ARG A 56 18.46 6.52 2.27
CA ARG A 56 17.99 7.88 2.54
C ARG A 56 16.96 7.86 3.67
N LYS A 57 17.20 8.67 4.71
CA LYS A 57 16.32 8.79 5.87
C LYS A 57 15.48 10.07 5.85
N ASP A 58 16.07 11.14 5.34
CA ASP A 58 15.45 12.46 5.30
C ASP A 58 14.96 12.76 3.89
N TRP A 59 13.65 12.95 3.77
CA TRP A 59 12.97 13.30 2.52
C TRP A 59 12.48 14.74 2.63
N GLU A 60 12.53 15.45 1.51
CA GLU A 60 11.97 16.80 1.44
C GLU A 60 10.45 16.73 1.50
N GLU A 61 9.84 17.80 1.99
CA GLU A 61 8.38 17.92 2.00
C GLU A 61 7.86 17.91 0.55
N VAL A 62 6.78 17.16 0.33
CA VAL A 62 6.12 17.06 -0.96
C VAL A 62 4.78 17.77 -0.83
N GLU A 63 4.56 18.80 -1.64
CA GLU A 63 3.25 19.42 -1.73
C GLU A 63 2.23 18.39 -2.23
N ILE A 64 1.18 18.19 -1.43
CA ILE A 64 0.09 17.27 -1.74
C ILE A 64 -1.26 17.96 -1.65
N ASP A 65 -2.19 17.48 -2.48
CA ASP A 65 -3.61 17.72 -2.31
C ASP A 65 -4.25 16.50 -1.63
N PHE A 66 -5.09 16.76 -0.62
CA PHE A 66 -5.81 15.74 0.13
C PHE A 66 -7.30 15.98 -0.02
N GLN A 67 -8.01 15.04 -0.61
CA GLN A 67 -9.44 15.15 -0.86
C GLN A 67 -10.20 14.00 -0.19
N ASP A 68 -11.25 14.38 0.52
CA ASP A 68 -12.26 13.47 1.05
C ASP A 68 -13.45 13.42 0.07
N LYS A 69 -13.81 12.23 -0.39
CA LYS A 69 -14.90 11.97 -1.33
C LYS A 69 -15.84 10.92 -0.74
N GLU A 70 -17.03 10.82 -1.33
CA GLU A 70 -17.98 9.78 -0.96
C GLU A 70 -17.37 8.39 -1.25
N ASN A 71 -17.05 7.65 -0.17
CA ASN A 71 -16.46 6.30 -0.16
C ASN A 71 -14.97 6.15 -0.53
N CYS A 72 -14.23 7.25 -0.70
CA CYS A 72 -12.78 7.17 -0.89
C CYS A 72 -12.06 8.45 -0.48
N TRP A 73 -10.76 8.33 -0.30
CA TRP A 73 -9.86 9.47 -0.17
C TRP A 73 -8.87 9.49 -1.30
N ILE A 74 -8.45 10.69 -1.67
CA ILE A 74 -7.48 10.90 -2.73
C ILE A 74 -6.34 11.73 -2.17
N ILE A 75 -5.12 11.22 -2.30
CA ILE A 75 -3.90 12.00 -2.06
C ILE A 75 -3.14 12.10 -3.37
N SER A 76 -2.74 13.31 -3.75
CA SER A 76 -1.99 13.52 -4.99
C SER A 76 -0.86 14.53 -4.84
N SER A 77 0.28 14.20 -5.42
CA SER A 77 1.35 15.14 -5.76
C SER A 77 1.20 15.62 -7.21
N SER A 78 2.21 16.35 -7.71
CA SER A 78 2.31 16.73 -9.12
C SER A 78 2.50 15.56 -10.10
N ALA A 79 2.96 14.38 -9.65
CA ALA A 79 3.32 13.26 -10.53
C ALA A 79 2.51 11.97 -10.28
N LEU A 80 2.02 11.77 -9.06
CA LEU A 80 1.36 10.53 -8.65
C LEU A 80 0.12 10.84 -7.81
N LYS A 81 -0.95 10.10 -8.11
CA LYS A 81 -2.21 10.12 -7.35
C LYS A 81 -2.46 8.73 -6.77
N VAL A 82 -2.83 8.71 -5.49
CA VAL A 82 -3.25 7.52 -4.75
C VAL A 82 -4.70 7.70 -4.35
N ILE A 83 -5.52 6.71 -4.70
CA ILE A 83 -6.92 6.62 -4.29
C ILE A 83 -7.03 5.48 -3.29
N ILE A 84 -7.54 5.80 -2.11
CA ILE A 84 -7.74 4.88 -0.99
C ILE A 84 -9.24 4.66 -0.86
N ASN A 85 -9.72 3.48 -1.24
CA ASN A 85 -11.14 3.15 -1.15
C ASN A 85 -11.52 2.74 0.28
N ALA A 86 -12.81 2.86 0.61
CA ALA A 86 -13.32 2.51 1.92
C ALA A 86 -13.07 1.04 2.32
N ASP A 87 -12.92 0.12 1.37
CA ASP A 87 -12.61 -1.29 1.64
C ASP A 87 -11.12 -1.57 1.89
N GLY A 88 -10.26 -0.55 1.77
CA GLY A 88 -8.80 -0.67 1.89
C GLY A 88 -8.08 -0.98 0.58
N SER A 89 -8.80 -1.14 -0.54
CA SER A 89 -8.17 -1.24 -1.85
C SER A 89 -7.51 0.07 -2.26
N LEU A 90 -6.39 -0.04 -2.99
CA LEU A 90 -5.60 1.10 -3.43
C LEU A 90 -5.57 1.16 -4.96
N GLN A 91 -5.65 2.38 -5.50
CA GLN A 91 -5.40 2.63 -6.92
C GLN A 91 -4.36 3.72 -7.08
N PHE A 92 -3.39 3.48 -7.96
CA PHE A 92 -2.31 4.40 -8.27
C PHE A 92 -2.48 4.90 -9.69
N GLN A 93 -2.40 6.22 -9.87
CA GLN A 93 -2.53 6.88 -11.18
C GLN A 93 -1.36 7.84 -11.41
N ASN A 94 -0.87 7.92 -12.65
CA ASN A 94 0.11 8.94 -13.03
C ASN A 94 -0.55 10.32 -13.19
N SER A 95 0.25 11.34 -13.50
CA SER A 95 -0.21 12.72 -13.74
C SER A 95 -1.22 12.87 -14.90
N LEU A 96 -1.27 11.89 -15.81
CA LEU A 96 -2.25 11.84 -16.92
C LEU A 96 -3.57 11.14 -16.51
N GLY A 97 -3.69 10.69 -15.25
CA GLY A 97 -4.84 9.94 -14.76
C GLY A 97 -4.88 8.48 -15.21
N GLN A 98 -3.81 7.97 -15.81
CA GLN A 98 -3.74 6.57 -16.22
C GLN A 98 -3.42 5.70 -15.01
N VAL A 99 -4.16 4.61 -14.85
CA VAL A 99 -3.95 3.63 -13.79
C VAL A 99 -2.64 2.87 -14.04
N ILE A 100 -1.71 3.00 -13.09
CA ILE A 100 -0.43 2.30 -13.12
C ILE A 100 -0.43 1.03 -12.28
N ARG A 101 -1.29 0.95 -11.25
CA ARG A 101 -1.42 -0.21 -10.36
C ARG A 101 -2.75 -0.17 -9.62
N GLU A 102 -3.33 -1.34 -9.39
CA GLU A 102 -4.48 -1.54 -8.50
C GLU A 102 -4.15 -2.64 -7.49
N GLU A 103 -4.44 -2.40 -6.23
CA GLU A 103 -4.33 -3.36 -5.13
C GLU A 103 -5.71 -3.67 -4.56
N LEU A 104 -5.97 -4.95 -4.32
CA LEU A 104 -7.12 -5.41 -3.56
C LEU A 104 -6.92 -5.09 -2.08
N PRO A 105 -8.00 -5.11 -1.26
CA PRO A 105 -7.88 -4.96 0.18
C PRO A 105 -6.82 -5.91 0.76
N PRO A 106 -5.93 -5.43 1.65
CA PRO A 106 -4.94 -6.29 2.27
C PRO A 106 -5.61 -7.27 3.22
N GLN A 107 -4.96 -8.41 3.40
CA GLN A 107 -5.39 -9.44 4.34
C GLN A 107 -4.34 -9.60 5.44
N ARG A 108 -4.79 -9.51 6.69
CA ARG A 108 -3.93 -9.75 7.84
C ARG A 108 -4.16 -11.16 8.36
N ARG A 109 -3.11 -11.98 8.42
CA ARG A 109 -3.12 -13.31 9.02
C ARG A 109 -2.70 -13.21 10.48
N ILE A 110 -3.48 -13.83 11.37
CA ILE A 110 -3.24 -13.83 12.81
C ILE A 110 -3.11 -15.27 13.30
N GLU A 111 -2.01 -15.59 13.97
CA GLU A 111 -1.82 -16.87 14.64
C GLU A 111 -2.37 -16.83 16.07
N LEU A 112 -3.36 -17.68 16.37
CA LEU A 112 -3.92 -17.88 17.71
C LEU A 112 -3.06 -18.87 18.50
N SER A 113 -1.85 -18.48 18.91
CA SER A 113 -1.03 -19.22 19.88
C SER A 113 -0.58 -18.31 21.04
N ASP A 114 -0.30 -18.89 22.22
CA ASP A 114 0.07 -18.16 23.46
C ASP A 114 1.32 -17.27 23.30
N ALA A 115 2.09 -17.47 22.23
CA ALA A 115 3.08 -16.53 21.74
C ALA A 115 2.47 -15.68 20.60
N ALA A 116 1.57 -14.75 20.94
CA ALA A 116 0.90 -13.82 20.03
C ALA A 116 1.86 -12.80 19.35
N LYS A 117 2.88 -13.29 18.65
CA LYS A 117 3.92 -12.51 17.96
C LYS A 117 3.99 -12.79 16.46
N GLY A 118 3.21 -13.74 15.94
CA GLY A 118 3.17 -14.09 14.52
C GLY A 118 1.91 -13.58 13.85
N GLY A 119 2.03 -12.48 13.11
CA GLY A 119 0.99 -12.04 12.18
C GLY A 119 1.63 -11.60 10.87
N GLY A 120 1.04 -12.01 9.76
CA GLY A 120 1.54 -11.71 8.42
C GLY A 120 0.58 -10.82 7.66
N TRP A 121 1.09 -10.07 6.70
CA TRP A 121 0.28 -9.30 5.77
C TRP A 121 0.37 -9.92 4.38
N THR A 122 -0.75 -9.98 3.67
CA THR A 122 -0.82 -10.35 2.26
C THR A 122 -1.45 -9.22 1.49
N THR A 123 -0.72 -8.73 0.49
CA THR A 123 -1.19 -7.71 -0.44
C THR A 123 -1.31 -8.33 -1.82
N THR A 124 -2.42 -8.08 -2.51
CA THR A 124 -2.68 -8.63 -3.84
C THR A 124 -2.87 -7.49 -4.82
N ALA A 125 -2.13 -7.49 -5.92
CA ALA A 125 -2.30 -6.52 -6.99
C ALA A 125 -2.98 -7.16 -8.19
N LYS A 126 -3.86 -6.42 -8.86
CA LYS A 126 -4.40 -6.83 -10.15
C LYS A 126 -3.31 -6.66 -11.20
N LEU A 127 -3.08 -7.72 -11.98
CA LEU A 127 -2.21 -7.66 -13.15
C LEU A 127 -3.07 -7.56 -14.41
N ARG A 128 -2.71 -6.63 -15.29
CA ARG A 128 -3.27 -6.59 -16.64
C ARG A 128 -2.69 -7.74 -17.47
N PRO A 129 -3.42 -8.26 -18.48
CA PRO A 129 -2.91 -9.36 -19.31
C PRO A 129 -1.56 -9.09 -19.99
N SER A 130 -1.23 -7.82 -20.24
CA SER A 130 0.04 -7.40 -20.83
C SER A 130 1.09 -6.95 -19.80
N GLU A 131 0.77 -6.96 -18.51
CA GLU A 131 1.74 -6.61 -17.48
C GLU A 131 2.73 -7.74 -17.24
N CYS A 132 4.00 -7.34 -17.14
CA CYS A 132 5.11 -8.25 -16.96
C CYS A 132 5.83 -7.89 -15.67
N ILE A 133 6.09 -8.87 -14.83
CA ILE A 133 6.90 -8.70 -13.61
C ILE A 133 8.33 -9.15 -13.92
N TYR A 134 9.27 -8.23 -13.73
CA TYR A 134 10.71 -8.46 -13.84
C TYR A 134 11.41 -8.11 -12.52
N GLY A 135 12.66 -8.56 -12.36
CA GLY A 135 13.49 -8.25 -11.20
C GLY A 135 13.52 -9.38 -10.17
N LEU A 136 13.43 -9.03 -8.89
CA LEU A 136 13.57 -9.93 -7.72
C LEU A 136 14.98 -10.52 -7.51
N GLY A 137 16.01 -9.81 -8.00
CA GLY A 137 17.41 -10.18 -7.79
C GLY A 137 17.85 -11.39 -8.60
N GLU A 138 18.85 -12.10 -8.09
CA GLU A 138 19.37 -13.31 -8.73
C GLU A 138 18.40 -14.48 -8.50
N ARG A 139 17.77 -14.95 -9.59
CA ARG A 139 16.84 -16.08 -9.57
C ARG A 139 17.19 -17.09 -10.66
N ALA A 140 17.00 -18.37 -10.37
CA ALA A 140 17.23 -19.49 -11.28
C ALA A 140 16.06 -19.79 -12.26
N ALA A 141 15.01 -18.96 -12.26
CA ALA A 141 13.76 -19.16 -12.99
C ALA A 141 13.67 -18.19 -14.21
N PRO A 142 12.75 -18.39 -15.18
CA PRO A 142 12.65 -17.50 -16.34
C PRO A 142 12.39 -16.05 -15.95
N ARG A 143 12.85 -15.13 -16.80
CA ARG A 143 12.88 -13.68 -16.51
C ARG A 143 11.50 -13.04 -16.35
N LEU A 144 10.43 -13.70 -16.82
CA LEU A 144 9.04 -13.25 -16.75
C LEU A 144 8.26 -14.13 -15.77
N LEU A 145 7.62 -13.51 -14.78
CA LEU A 145 6.87 -14.21 -13.72
C LEU A 145 5.35 -14.22 -13.92
N ALA A 146 4.88 -13.66 -15.04
CA ALA A 146 3.46 -13.57 -15.38
C ALA A 146 3.01 -14.60 -16.43
N ASP A 147 3.87 -15.53 -16.84
CA ASP A 147 3.63 -16.43 -17.99
C ASP A 147 2.63 -17.58 -17.73
N ASP A 148 2.08 -17.75 -16.53
CA ASP A 148 1.16 -18.85 -16.20
C ASP A 148 0.08 -18.44 -15.17
N ILE A 149 -0.78 -17.45 -15.48
CA ILE A 149 -2.05 -17.20 -14.75
C ILE A 149 -3.23 -17.13 -15.73
#